data_AF-A0AA39QFG3-F1
#
_entry.id   AF-A0AA39QFG3-F1
#
_cell.length_a   1.000
_cell.length_b   1.000
_cell.length_c   1.000
_cell.angle_alpha   90.00
_cell.angle_beta   90.00
_cell.angle_gamma   90.00
#
_symmetry.space_group_name_H-M   'P 1'
#
loop_
_entity.id
_entity.type
_entity.pdbx_description
1 polymer ?
#
loop_
_entity_poly.entity_id
_entity_poly.type
_entity_poly.pdbx_seq_one_letter_code
_entity_poly.pdbx_strand_id
1 'polypeptide(L)'
;MDQLNTTLGTYRPRNPFLSSILEDCIKNGYDFGKAYSCLRQTWYTDNWSTIRDVVWRRQEEDWEERREALVGNRIVNSDLPPRRVWDLYSNRVVPQWFVSMAPVYRARPLLKPISHAWADEKDRTTVWTLINGYEWPVPIPKDADLSLIRIEMLNLGLEYAWLDVLCLRQVGGPREDLRTDEWKVDVPTIGAVYRYQNVVCYLSGLGRPLTLKEGDLESDQCWFRRAWTLQEIGKERVIAGDTPDGPLHAKCNDGKYETELLTRFHKQLQYTCGLFWMHDVLGEMRKRVSTNPVDKIAGLASLTESKSIPAYYESASLEHAWTALVNSMRKSYRAQLFLLCPEPGDRSPKWRPSWEQAMTKPLLPYRIVYSESVDRDETGDEDWCNAMCIEGLVRGLAVVEGGDRHGEFIVEHHDEIERFEITAAHTYPIPEDTYTLLYYICLTGPNVCVVGRSLPGRRFEKVSVVETFGQGLFEIGHEHRYTLI
;
A
#
# COMPACT_ATOMS: atom_id res chain seq x y z
N MET A 1 35.96 -5.08 28.66
CA MET A 1 36.66 -5.35 27.39
C MET A 1 37.02 -6.81 27.22
N ASP A 2 37.77 -7.42 28.14
CA ASP A 2 38.21 -8.82 27.97
C ASP A 2 37.03 -9.80 27.90
N GLN A 3 36.04 -9.65 28.78
CA GLN A 3 34.80 -10.45 28.75
C GLN A 3 33.98 -10.24 27.45
N LEU A 4 33.97 -9.02 26.91
CA LEU A 4 33.29 -8.69 25.65
C LEU A 4 33.98 -9.38 24.46
N ASN A 5 35.32 -9.29 24.42
CA ASN A 5 36.18 -9.94 23.45
C ASN A 5 35.99 -11.47 23.49
N THR A 6 35.95 -12.07 24.67
CA THR A 6 35.66 -13.50 24.85
C THR A 6 34.26 -13.86 24.35
N THR A 7 33.25 -13.05 24.70
CA THR A 7 31.84 -13.32 24.31
C THR A 7 31.63 -13.23 22.80
N LEU A 8 32.32 -12.30 22.14
CA LEU A 8 32.14 -12.02 20.72
C LEU A 8 33.18 -12.72 19.83
N GLY A 9 34.11 -13.49 20.41
CA GLY A 9 35.19 -14.14 19.67
C GLY A 9 36.16 -13.17 18.99
N THR A 10 36.30 -11.94 19.53
CA THR A 10 37.15 -10.90 18.94
C THR A 10 38.39 -10.65 19.80
N TYR A 11 39.51 -10.28 19.18
CA TYR A 11 40.68 -9.75 19.89
C TYR A 11 40.86 -8.28 19.55
N ARG A 12 40.38 -7.40 20.43
CA ARG A 12 40.54 -5.94 20.30
C ARG A 12 41.25 -5.37 21.53
N PRO A 13 42.37 -4.67 21.38
CA PRO A 13 43.03 -3.99 22.50
C PRO A 13 42.10 -2.94 23.12
N ARG A 14 42.34 -2.59 24.40
CA ARG A 14 41.58 -1.53 25.07
C ARG A 14 41.69 -0.24 24.26
N ASN A 15 40.54 0.21 23.75
CA ASN A 15 40.41 1.44 22.99
C ASN A 15 39.64 2.46 23.85
N PRO A 16 40.23 3.60 24.24
CA PRO A 16 39.57 4.62 25.05
C PRO A 16 38.24 5.12 24.45
N PHE A 17 38.16 5.19 23.12
CA PHE A 17 36.94 5.60 22.41
C PHE A 17 35.81 4.58 22.60
N LEU A 18 36.12 3.27 22.56
CA LEU A 18 35.14 2.22 22.80
C LEU A 18 34.62 2.24 24.25
N SER A 19 35.49 2.45 25.24
CA SER A 19 35.05 2.60 26.63
C SER A 19 34.06 3.76 26.79
N SER A 20 34.36 4.91 26.18
CA SER A 20 33.50 6.09 26.27
C SER A 20 32.14 5.90 25.57
N ILE A 21 32.11 5.17 24.46
CA ILE A 21 30.85 4.82 23.77
C ILE A 21 30.00 3.83 24.59
N LEU A 22 30.64 2.86 25.26
CA LEU A 22 29.94 1.94 26.15
C LEU A 22 29.39 2.67 27.40
N GLU A 23 30.12 3.64 27.93
CA GLU A 23 29.61 4.53 28.99
C GLU A 23 28.38 5.33 28.52
N ASP A 24 28.37 5.84 27.29
CA ASP A 24 27.20 6.50 26.70
C ASP A 24 26.01 5.53 26.59
N CYS A 25 26.24 4.28 26.16
CA CYS A 25 25.20 3.25 26.12
C CYS A 25 24.60 3.01 27.51
N ILE A 26 25.44 2.89 28.54
CA ILE A 26 25.00 2.71 29.93
C ILE A 26 24.19 3.92 30.40
N LYS A 27 24.66 5.14 30.12
CA LYS A 27 23.97 6.39 30.49
C LYS A 27 22.59 6.50 29.83
N ASN A 28 22.45 6.01 28.60
CA ASN A 28 21.19 5.95 27.87
C ASN A 28 20.31 4.73 28.25
N GLY A 29 20.72 3.93 29.25
CA GLY A 29 19.97 2.78 29.73
C GLY A 29 19.91 1.62 28.73
N TYR A 30 20.88 1.50 27.83
CA TYR A 30 20.90 0.40 26.87
C TYR A 30 21.29 -0.90 27.56
N ASP A 31 20.48 -1.94 27.33
CA ASP A 31 20.91 -3.30 27.65
C ASP A 31 21.98 -3.77 26.65
N PHE A 32 22.56 -4.94 26.93
CA PHE A 32 23.61 -5.50 26.07
C PHE A 32 23.14 -5.68 24.61
N GLY A 33 21.90 -6.13 24.39
CA GLY A 33 21.37 -6.37 23.05
C GLY A 33 21.26 -5.07 22.25
N LYS A 34 20.74 -4.01 22.86
CA LYS A 34 20.62 -2.69 22.23
C LYS A 34 21.98 -2.05 21.97
N ALA A 35 22.90 -2.13 22.93
CA ALA A 35 24.27 -1.67 22.75
C ALA A 35 24.99 -2.44 21.63
N TYR A 36 24.86 -3.76 21.60
CA TYR A 36 25.40 -4.60 20.53
C TYR A 36 24.83 -4.21 19.16
N SER A 37 23.51 -4.04 19.05
CA SER A 37 22.85 -3.64 17.80
C SER A 37 23.37 -2.29 17.29
N CYS A 38 23.51 -1.30 18.18
CA CYS A 38 23.99 0.04 17.86
C CYS A 38 25.43 0.01 17.31
N LEU A 39 26.28 -0.84 17.87
CA LEU A 39 27.72 -0.83 17.61
C LEU A 39 28.17 -1.86 16.57
N ARG A 40 27.39 -2.93 16.32
CA ARG A 40 27.74 -4.03 15.41
C ARG A 40 28.12 -3.53 14.02
N GLN A 41 27.33 -2.61 13.46
CA GLN A 41 27.60 -2.07 12.13
C GLN A 41 28.89 -1.22 12.09
N THR A 42 29.22 -0.56 13.19
CA THR A 42 30.44 0.26 13.30
C THR A 42 31.68 -0.55 13.71
N TRP A 43 31.55 -1.84 14.04
CA TRP A 43 32.65 -2.66 14.59
C TRP A 43 33.84 -2.84 13.62
N TYR A 44 33.58 -2.71 12.32
CA TYR A 44 34.55 -2.87 11.25
C TYR A 44 35.14 -1.54 10.76
N THR A 45 34.84 -0.41 11.42
CA THR A 45 35.47 0.88 11.08
C THR A 45 36.93 0.91 11.54
N ASP A 46 37.80 1.49 10.70
CA ASP A 46 39.21 1.71 11.02
C ASP A 46 39.39 2.89 11.99
N ASN A 47 38.41 3.80 12.06
CA ASN A 47 38.48 4.99 12.90
C ASN A 47 37.39 5.01 13.99
N TRP A 48 37.77 4.62 15.21
CA TRP A 48 36.87 4.58 16.37
C TRP A 48 36.57 5.97 16.97
N SER A 49 37.39 6.99 16.68
CA SER A 49 37.18 8.33 17.26
C SER A 49 35.95 9.03 16.70
N THR A 50 35.48 8.62 15.51
CA THR A 50 34.34 9.23 14.83
C THR A 50 33.02 8.50 15.07
N ILE A 51 33.02 7.31 15.70
CA ILE A 51 31.80 6.50 15.86
C ILE A 51 30.73 7.24 16.66
N ARG A 52 31.12 7.94 17.73
CA ARG A 52 30.17 8.73 18.52
C ARG A 52 29.46 9.77 17.65
N ASP A 53 30.22 10.54 16.87
CA ASP A 53 29.67 11.57 16.00
C ASP A 53 28.79 10.98 14.90
N VAL A 54 29.14 9.80 14.38
CA VAL A 54 28.34 9.07 13.40
C VAL A 54 27.01 8.60 14.00
N VAL A 55 27.02 8.02 15.20
CA VAL A 55 25.81 7.59 15.92
C VAL A 55 24.90 8.79 16.20
N TRP A 56 25.46 9.88 16.72
CA TRP A 56 24.70 11.11 17.00
C TRP A 56 24.07 11.69 15.74
N ARG A 57 24.86 11.85 14.67
CA ARG A 57 24.37 12.41 13.41
C ARG A 57 23.22 11.58 12.83
N ARG A 58 23.33 10.25 12.83
CA ARG A 58 22.26 9.37 12.33
C ARG A 58 20.97 9.49 13.13
N GLN A 59 21.09 9.62 14.44
CA GLN A 59 19.95 9.83 15.32
C GLN A 59 19.28 11.18 15.02
N GLU A 60 20.08 12.23 14.80
CA GLU A 60 19.60 13.57 14.47
C GLU A 60 18.93 13.61 13.09
N GLU A 61 19.53 12.96 12.08
CA GLU A 61 18.98 12.81 10.73
C GLU A 61 17.62 12.06 10.74
N ASP A 62 17.49 10.92 11.43
CA ASP A 62 16.20 10.21 11.53
C ASP A 62 15.15 11.04 12.30
N TRP A 63 15.57 11.79 13.32
CA TRP A 63 14.66 12.66 14.06
C TRP A 63 14.16 13.83 13.21
N GLU A 64 15.05 14.46 12.44
CA GLU A 64 14.71 15.53 11.51
C GLU A 64 13.80 15.03 10.38
N GLU A 65 14.14 13.91 9.75
CA GLU A 65 13.32 13.30 8.69
C GLU A 65 11.90 13.01 9.20
N ARG A 66 11.76 12.49 10.42
CA ARG A 66 10.44 12.20 11.02
C ARG A 66 9.68 13.45 11.43
N ARG A 67 10.37 14.50 11.86
CA ARG A 67 9.77 15.80 12.20
C ARG A 67 9.22 16.49 10.96
N GLU A 68 9.93 16.37 9.84
CA GLU A 68 9.57 16.97 8.55
C GLU A 68 8.66 16.09 7.71
N ALA A 69 8.54 14.80 8.06
CA ALA A 69 7.71 13.84 7.33
C ALA A 69 6.24 14.25 7.25
N LEU A 70 5.70 14.93 8.27
CA LEU A 70 4.28 15.31 8.35
C LEU A 70 4.10 16.82 8.22
N VAL A 71 3.55 17.27 7.08
CA VAL A 71 3.20 18.67 6.83
C VAL A 71 1.67 18.78 6.78
N GLY A 72 1.08 19.41 7.80
CA GLY A 72 -0.37 19.41 7.98
C GLY A 72 -0.89 17.98 8.19
N ASN A 73 -1.78 17.51 7.32
CA ASN A 73 -2.33 16.14 7.34
C ASN A 73 -1.71 15.23 6.26
N ARG A 74 -0.55 15.59 5.72
CA ARG A 74 0.10 14.90 4.60
C ARG A 74 1.51 14.47 4.97
N ILE A 75 1.80 13.20 4.73
CA ILE A 75 3.15 12.65 4.80
C ILE A 75 3.84 12.96 3.47
N VAL A 76 4.89 13.78 3.49
CA VAL A 76 5.54 14.30 2.27
C VAL A 76 6.48 13.29 1.60
N ASN A 77 6.92 12.28 2.34
CA ASN A 77 7.74 11.17 1.84
C ASN A 77 7.03 9.84 2.11
N SER A 78 6.37 9.27 1.09
CA SER A 78 5.70 7.97 1.19
C SER A 78 6.66 6.80 1.37
N ASP A 79 7.94 6.98 1.05
CA ASP A 79 9.00 5.98 1.14
C ASP A 79 9.81 6.11 2.45
N LEU A 80 9.26 6.81 3.45
CA LEU A 80 9.85 6.97 4.77
C LEU A 80 10.19 5.59 5.38
N PRO A 81 11.42 5.38 5.87
CA PRO A 81 11.82 4.10 6.42
C PRO A 81 11.10 3.81 7.75
N PRO A 82 10.94 2.53 8.12
CA PRO A 82 10.27 2.16 9.37
C PRO A 82 10.99 2.79 10.57
N ARG A 83 10.25 3.14 11.63
CA ARG A 83 10.86 3.69 12.85
C ARG A 83 11.78 2.73 13.56
N ARG A 84 11.42 1.45 13.52
CA ARG A 84 12.10 0.39 14.24
C ARG A 84 12.18 -0.86 13.39
N VAL A 85 13.19 -1.66 13.67
CA VAL A 85 13.43 -2.95 13.05
C VAL A 85 13.84 -3.96 14.11
N TRP A 86 13.53 -5.22 13.86
CA TRP A 86 13.94 -6.32 14.72
C TRP A 86 15.31 -6.82 14.27
N ASP A 87 16.34 -6.52 15.07
CA ASP A 87 17.66 -7.13 14.93
C ASP A 87 17.62 -8.55 15.46
N LEU A 88 17.74 -9.52 14.55
CA LEU A 88 17.61 -10.93 14.85
C LEU A 88 18.83 -11.44 15.64
N TYR A 89 20.02 -10.84 15.53
CA TYR A 89 21.18 -11.35 16.29
C TYR A 89 21.10 -10.92 17.76
N SER A 90 20.79 -9.65 18.00
CA SER A 90 20.61 -9.13 19.37
C SER A 90 19.27 -9.54 20.00
N ASN A 91 18.31 -9.96 19.17
CA ASN A 91 16.91 -10.17 19.54
C ASN A 91 16.29 -8.92 20.17
N ARG A 92 16.51 -7.75 19.55
CA ARG A 92 15.95 -6.46 19.99
C ARG A 92 15.31 -5.72 18.84
N VAL A 93 14.19 -5.06 19.14
CA VAL A 93 13.64 -4.01 18.31
C VAL A 93 14.42 -2.74 18.59
N VAL A 94 15.06 -2.21 17.56
CA VAL A 94 15.94 -1.05 17.66
C VAL A 94 15.55 0.02 16.63
N PRO A 95 15.90 1.29 16.86
CA PRO A 95 15.68 2.33 15.86
C PRO A 95 16.34 1.98 14.53
N GLN A 96 15.67 2.29 13.42
CA GLN A 96 16.16 1.96 12.07
C GLN A 96 17.54 2.56 11.76
N TRP A 97 17.85 3.72 12.31
CA TRP A 97 19.13 4.37 12.11
C TRP A 97 20.33 3.60 12.71
N PHE A 98 20.10 2.56 13.54
CA PHE A 98 21.15 1.62 13.97
C PHE A 98 21.68 0.76 12.81
N VAL A 99 20.85 0.50 11.81
CA VAL A 99 21.12 -0.49 10.75
C VAL A 99 21.78 0.14 9.52
N SER A 100 21.68 1.47 9.36
CA SER A 100 22.12 2.17 8.16
C SER A 100 23.56 2.70 8.27
N MET A 101 24.52 2.07 7.56
CA MET A 101 25.88 2.61 7.34
C MET A 101 26.06 3.28 5.97
N ALA A 102 25.11 3.12 5.07
CA ALA A 102 25.15 3.61 3.70
C ALA A 102 23.86 4.38 3.39
N PRO A 103 23.79 5.21 2.32
CA PRO A 103 22.55 5.88 1.94
C PRO A 103 21.38 4.89 1.86
N VAL A 104 20.19 5.31 2.28
CA VAL A 104 18.95 4.50 2.46
C VAL A 104 18.71 3.45 1.37
N TYR A 105 19.10 3.74 0.12
CA TYR A 105 19.00 2.83 -1.03
C TYR A 105 19.82 1.54 -0.92
N ARG A 106 20.89 1.49 -0.12
CA ARG A 106 21.72 0.29 0.10
C ARG A 106 21.35 -0.52 1.35
N ALA A 107 20.52 0.02 2.25
CA ALA A 107 20.09 -0.67 3.47
C ALA A 107 18.82 -1.52 3.29
N ARG A 108 17.99 -1.20 2.28
CA ARG A 108 16.77 -1.95 1.95
C ARG A 108 16.97 -3.46 1.68
N PRO A 109 18.07 -3.95 1.04
CA PRO A 109 18.25 -5.38 0.78
C PRO A 109 18.40 -6.26 2.03
N LEU A 110 18.72 -5.68 3.19
CA LEU A 110 19.02 -6.42 4.42
C LEU A 110 17.81 -6.57 5.35
N LEU A 111 16.72 -5.84 5.10
CA LEU A 111 15.50 -5.88 5.89
C LEU A 111 14.46 -6.72 5.15
N LYS A 112 14.02 -7.84 5.75
CA LYS A 112 12.88 -8.59 5.22
C LYS A 112 11.65 -8.39 6.11
N PRO A 113 10.54 -7.88 5.56
CA PRO A 113 9.30 -7.79 6.31
C PRO A 113 8.62 -9.15 6.41
N ILE A 114 7.91 -9.35 7.52
CA ILE A 114 7.13 -10.55 7.81
C ILE A 114 5.66 -10.15 7.74
N SER A 115 4.95 -10.74 6.77
CA SER A 115 3.50 -10.64 6.67
C SER A 115 2.86 -11.88 7.30
N HIS A 116 1.72 -11.74 7.96
CA HIS A 116 1.06 -12.88 8.58
C HIS A 116 -0.46 -12.75 8.65
N ALA A 117 -1.15 -13.89 8.63
CA ALA A 117 -2.56 -13.94 8.97
C ALA A 117 -2.77 -13.59 10.45
N TRP A 118 -3.95 -13.04 10.76
CA TRP A 118 -4.32 -12.78 12.14
C TRP A 118 -4.87 -14.04 12.79
N ALA A 119 -4.58 -14.20 14.08
CA ALA A 119 -5.34 -15.10 14.93
C ALA A 119 -6.54 -14.34 15.52
N ASP A 120 -7.63 -15.07 15.76
CA ASP A 120 -8.80 -14.54 16.46
C ASP A 120 -8.42 -14.02 17.85
N GLU A 121 -9.15 -13.05 18.39
CA GLU A 121 -8.91 -12.53 19.75
C GLU A 121 -8.90 -13.62 20.81
N LYS A 122 -9.79 -14.61 20.71
CA LYS A 122 -9.82 -15.74 21.64
C LYS A 122 -8.60 -16.66 21.54
N ASP A 123 -7.92 -16.65 20.39
CA ASP A 123 -6.77 -17.51 20.07
C ASP A 123 -5.44 -16.75 20.12
N ARG A 124 -5.49 -15.48 20.52
CA ARG A 124 -4.32 -14.63 20.77
C ARG A 124 -3.99 -14.58 22.26
N THR A 125 -2.70 -14.35 22.52
CA THR A 125 -2.18 -13.97 23.82
C THR A 125 -1.34 -12.72 23.67
N THR A 126 -1.25 -11.97 24.75
CA THR A 126 -0.51 -10.72 24.79
C THR A 126 0.75 -10.92 25.60
N VAL A 127 1.91 -10.81 24.95
CA VAL A 127 3.21 -11.10 25.57
C VAL A 127 3.95 -9.80 25.84
N TRP A 128 4.41 -9.62 27.08
CA TRP A 128 5.39 -8.62 27.46
C TRP A 128 6.78 -9.20 27.26
N THR A 129 7.60 -8.55 26.45
CA THR A 129 8.89 -9.12 26.04
C THR A 129 10.01 -8.10 26.12
N LEU A 130 11.21 -8.57 26.47
CA LEU A 130 12.43 -7.76 26.42
C LEU A 130 12.81 -7.39 24.97
N ILE A 131 12.26 -8.07 23.96
CA ILE A 131 12.53 -7.82 22.54
C ILE A 131 12.25 -6.35 22.18
N ASN A 132 11.11 -5.80 22.61
CA ASN A 132 10.77 -4.38 22.43
C ASN A 132 10.99 -3.55 23.71
N GLY A 133 11.84 -4.04 24.62
CA GLY A 133 12.15 -3.35 25.88
C GLY A 133 10.97 -3.23 26.85
N TYR A 134 9.94 -4.07 26.73
CA TYR A 134 8.69 -3.95 27.50
C TYR A 134 7.96 -2.62 27.28
N GLU A 135 8.16 -1.96 26.14
CA GLU A 135 7.51 -0.67 25.86
C GLU A 135 6.04 -0.81 25.41
N TRP A 136 5.66 -1.97 24.86
CA TRP A 136 4.26 -2.29 24.54
C TRP A 136 4.02 -3.79 24.57
N PRO A 137 2.77 -4.22 24.81
CA PRO A 137 2.39 -5.62 24.66
C PRO A 137 2.49 -6.10 23.20
N VAL A 138 2.85 -7.36 22.98
CA VAL A 138 2.96 -7.98 21.64
C VAL A 138 1.84 -9.02 21.48
N PRO A 139 0.83 -8.79 20.63
CA PRO A 139 -0.22 -9.76 20.37
C PRO A 139 0.28 -10.85 19.41
N ILE A 140 0.27 -12.11 19.84
CA ILE A 140 0.64 -13.27 19.02
C ILE A 140 -0.36 -14.42 19.23
N PRO A 141 -0.43 -15.41 18.33
CA PRO A 141 -1.20 -16.63 18.58
C PRO A 141 -0.74 -17.33 19.88
N LYS A 142 -1.66 -17.95 20.63
CA LYS A 142 -1.37 -18.64 21.91
C LYS A 142 -0.31 -19.74 21.80
N ASP A 143 -0.23 -20.35 20.63
CA ASP A 143 0.64 -21.45 20.26
C ASP A 143 1.91 -20.98 19.51
N ALA A 144 2.11 -19.68 19.34
CA ALA A 144 3.30 -19.12 18.69
C ALA A 144 4.39 -18.77 19.71
N ASP A 145 5.65 -18.90 19.28
CA ASP A 145 6.83 -18.50 20.04
C ASP A 145 7.73 -17.58 19.19
N LEU A 146 7.95 -16.35 19.66
CA LEU A 146 8.82 -15.36 19.01
C LEU A 146 10.27 -15.88 18.83
N SER A 147 10.73 -16.78 19.70
CA SER A 147 12.04 -17.42 19.61
C SER A 147 12.12 -18.37 18.43
N LEU A 148 11.06 -19.14 18.16
CA LEU A 148 10.98 -20.05 17.01
C LEU A 148 10.88 -19.25 15.70
N ILE A 149 10.06 -18.20 15.68
CA ILE A 149 9.97 -17.28 14.54
C ILE A 149 11.35 -16.68 14.23
N ARG A 150 12.07 -16.22 15.26
CA ARG A 150 13.44 -15.73 15.11
C ARG A 150 14.39 -16.77 14.54
N ILE A 151 14.35 -18.00 15.04
CA ILE A 151 15.19 -19.11 14.55
C ILE A 151 14.89 -19.37 13.07
N GLU A 152 13.63 -19.39 12.66
CA GLU A 152 13.23 -19.55 11.26
C GLU A 152 13.79 -18.42 10.40
N MET A 153 13.68 -17.15 10.84
CA MET A 153 14.26 -16.02 10.11
C MET A 153 15.79 -16.10 10.01
N LEU A 154 16.47 -16.53 11.08
CA LEU A 154 17.93 -16.73 11.07
C LEU A 154 18.35 -17.85 10.10
N ASN A 155 17.57 -18.94 10.02
CA ASN A 155 17.81 -20.04 9.07
C ASN A 155 17.60 -19.60 7.62
N LEU A 156 16.77 -18.58 7.37
CA LEU A 156 16.65 -17.91 6.07
C LEU A 156 17.81 -16.94 5.78
N GLY A 157 18.81 -16.84 6.67
CA GLY A 157 19.99 -15.98 6.53
C GLY A 157 19.73 -14.52 6.82
N LEU A 158 18.66 -14.20 7.58
CA LEU A 158 18.26 -12.81 7.84
C LEU A 158 19.00 -12.23 9.05
N GLU A 159 19.47 -11.00 8.92
CA GLU A 159 20.04 -10.22 10.03
C GLU A 159 18.99 -9.32 10.69
N TYR A 160 18.10 -8.75 9.86
CA TYR A 160 17.06 -7.83 10.28
C TYR A 160 15.71 -8.24 9.68
N ALA A 161 14.68 -8.16 10.51
CA ALA A 161 13.31 -8.34 10.09
C ALA A 161 12.45 -7.13 10.48
N TRP A 162 11.35 -6.95 9.78
CA TRP A 162 10.27 -6.06 10.22
C TRP A 162 9.02 -6.89 10.48
N LEU A 163 8.54 -6.85 11.72
CA LEU A 163 7.31 -7.52 12.15
C LEU A 163 6.45 -6.47 12.82
N ASP A 164 5.28 -6.18 12.25
CA ASP A 164 4.37 -5.11 12.69
C ASP A 164 4.08 -5.14 14.19
N VAL A 165 3.74 -6.32 14.75
CA VAL A 165 3.42 -6.48 16.18
C VAL A 165 4.61 -6.20 17.10
N LEU A 166 5.85 -6.26 16.58
CA LEU A 166 7.07 -5.93 17.30
C LEU A 166 7.58 -4.51 17.02
N CYS A 167 7.49 -4.04 15.77
CA CYS A 167 8.15 -2.81 15.32
C CYS A 167 7.25 -1.57 15.44
N LEU A 168 5.92 -1.76 15.43
CA LEU A 168 4.94 -0.71 15.70
C LEU A 168 4.51 -0.75 17.16
N ARG A 169 4.35 0.42 17.77
CA ARG A 169 3.81 0.54 19.12
C ARG A 169 2.37 0.04 19.14
N GLN A 170 2.07 -0.94 20.00
CA GLN A 170 0.75 -1.56 20.15
C GLN A 170 -0.04 -0.93 21.30
N VAL A 171 -1.36 -1.16 21.30
CA VAL A 171 -2.28 -0.66 22.33
C VAL A 171 -1.98 -1.27 23.71
N GLY A 172 -1.97 -0.44 24.76
CA GLY A 172 -1.92 -0.89 26.16
C GLY A 172 -0.53 -0.88 26.78
N GLY A 173 0.42 -0.17 26.14
CA GLY A 173 1.79 0.03 26.63
C GLY A 173 1.95 1.28 27.50
N PRO A 174 3.08 1.41 28.23
CA PRO A 174 3.57 2.71 28.66
C PRO A 174 3.62 3.71 27.50
N ARG A 175 3.32 4.97 27.79
CA ARG A 175 3.34 6.06 26.79
C ARG A 175 2.39 5.84 25.61
N GLU A 176 1.18 5.39 25.91
CA GLU A 176 0.07 5.26 24.93
C GLU A 176 -0.19 6.59 24.18
N ASP A 177 0.12 7.75 24.79
CA ASP A 177 0.11 9.06 24.15
C ASP A 177 0.95 9.08 22.86
N LEU A 178 2.12 8.46 22.89
CA LEU A 178 3.02 8.40 21.73
C LEU A 178 2.48 7.52 20.61
N ARG A 179 1.63 6.53 20.91
CA ARG A 179 1.12 5.61 19.88
C ARG A 179 0.32 6.38 18.83
N THR A 180 -0.57 7.27 19.27
CA THR A 180 -1.40 8.06 18.37
C THR A 180 -0.54 8.93 17.45
N ASP A 181 0.52 9.55 17.98
CA ASP A 181 1.41 10.40 17.20
C ASP A 181 2.34 9.59 16.27
N GLU A 182 2.86 8.46 16.72
CA GLU A 182 3.63 7.54 15.89
C GLU A 182 2.77 7.00 14.73
N TRP A 183 1.53 6.58 15.02
CA TRP A 183 0.64 5.97 14.04
C TRP A 183 0.21 6.91 12.91
N LYS A 184 0.13 8.22 13.16
CA LYS A 184 -0.14 9.21 12.10
C LYS A 184 0.80 9.05 10.91
N VAL A 185 2.05 8.66 11.16
CA VAL A 185 3.12 8.53 10.15
C VAL A 185 3.45 7.08 9.87
N ASP A 186 3.64 6.27 10.91
CA ASP A 186 4.18 4.92 10.78
C ASP A 186 3.15 3.94 10.16
N VAL A 187 1.84 4.12 10.38
CA VAL A 187 0.80 3.24 9.80
C VAL A 187 0.62 3.45 8.28
N PRO A 188 0.48 4.68 7.75
CA PRO A 188 0.40 4.90 6.30
C PRO A 188 1.65 4.43 5.54
N THR A 189 2.82 4.46 6.19
CA THR A 189 4.11 4.14 5.57
C THR A 189 4.47 2.66 5.61
N ILE A 190 3.63 1.80 6.22
CA ILE A 190 3.84 0.34 6.30
C ILE A 190 4.14 -0.25 4.92
N GLY A 191 3.36 0.11 3.91
CA GLY A 191 3.53 -0.47 2.58
C GLY A 191 4.90 -0.18 1.95
N ALA A 192 5.58 0.90 2.34
CA ALA A 192 6.94 1.18 1.87
C ALA A 192 7.98 0.16 2.38
N VAL A 193 7.70 -0.49 3.52
CA VAL A 193 8.51 -1.58 4.07
C VAL A 193 8.41 -2.83 3.19
N TYR A 194 7.23 -3.10 2.63
CA TYR A 194 6.97 -4.28 1.78
C TYR A 194 7.29 -4.04 0.30
N ARG A 195 7.14 -2.80 -0.16
CA ARG A 195 7.31 -2.44 -1.57
C ARG A 195 8.70 -2.84 -2.08
N TYR A 196 8.69 -3.63 -3.15
CA TYR A 196 9.88 -4.19 -3.81
C TYR A 196 10.77 -5.11 -2.94
N GLN A 197 10.31 -5.53 -1.76
CA GLN A 197 11.05 -6.44 -0.88
C GLN A 197 10.65 -7.90 -1.06
N ASN A 198 11.52 -8.79 -0.60
CA ASN A 198 11.20 -10.21 -0.45
C ASN A 198 10.53 -10.40 0.91
N VAL A 199 9.27 -10.83 0.91
CA VAL A 199 8.41 -10.91 2.09
C VAL A 199 8.37 -12.34 2.61
N VAL A 200 8.45 -12.51 3.92
CA VAL A 200 8.22 -13.81 4.57
C VAL A 200 6.75 -13.86 5.02
N CYS A 201 5.98 -14.82 4.52
CA CYS A 201 4.53 -14.87 4.70
C CYS A 201 4.10 -16.07 5.55
N TYR A 202 3.52 -15.84 6.73
CA TYR A 202 2.81 -16.85 7.50
C TYR A 202 1.31 -16.85 7.15
N LEU A 203 0.90 -17.67 6.18
CA LEU A 203 -0.48 -17.65 5.67
C LEU A 203 -1.52 -18.22 6.65
N SER A 204 -1.12 -19.11 7.56
CA SER A 204 -2.01 -19.74 8.57
C SER A 204 -1.93 -19.10 9.96
N GLY A 205 -1.18 -18.01 10.10
CA GLY A 205 -0.99 -17.26 11.33
C GLY A 205 0.47 -17.20 11.76
N LEU A 206 0.87 -16.10 12.38
CA LEU A 206 2.26 -15.84 12.77
C LEU A 206 2.87 -17.00 13.57
N GLY A 207 3.99 -17.55 13.10
CA GLY A 207 4.71 -18.64 13.76
C GLY A 207 4.04 -20.01 13.68
N ARG A 208 2.95 -20.16 12.91
CA ARG A 208 2.25 -21.44 12.73
C ARG A 208 2.69 -22.15 11.46
N PRO A 209 2.68 -23.49 11.44
CA PRO A 209 2.80 -24.26 10.22
C PRO A 209 1.72 -23.89 9.21
N LEU A 210 2.10 -23.91 7.92
CA LEU A 210 1.18 -23.72 6.82
C LEU A 210 0.25 -24.94 6.75
N THR A 211 -1.03 -24.69 7.03
CA THR A 211 -2.09 -25.69 6.95
C THR A 211 -3.24 -25.16 6.12
N LEU A 212 -3.97 -26.07 5.47
CA LEU A 212 -5.11 -25.74 4.62
C LEU A 212 -6.26 -26.69 4.93
N LYS A 213 -7.33 -26.16 5.53
CA LYS A 213 -8.57 -26.86 5.87
C LYS A 213 -9.75 -26.24 5.13
N GLU A 214 -10.84 -26.99 5.05
CA GLU A 214 -12.07 -26.50 4.45
C GLU A 214 -12.58 -25.26 5.22
N GLY A 215 -12.92 -24.20 4.49
CA GLY A 215 -13.34 -22.92 5.07
C GLY A 215 -12.21 -21.93 5.41
N ASP A 216 -10.94 -22.34 5.34
CA ASP A 216 -9.81 -21.46 5.69
C ASP A 216 -9.67 -20.28 4.70
N LEU A 217 -9.99 -20.47 3.42
CA LEU A 217 -9.89 -19.41 2.40
C LEU A 217 -11.03 -18.38 2.50
N GLU A 218 -12.15 -18.79 3.09
CA GLU A 218 -13.35 -17.98 3.30
C GLU A 218 -13.30 -17.22 4.63
N SER A 219 -12.49 -17.70 5.58
CA SER A 219 -12.32 -17.08 6.89
C SER A 219 -11.85 -15.63 6.80
N ASP A 220 -12.43 -14.74 7.60
CA ASP A 220 -11.97 -13.35 7.72
C ASP A 220 -10.55 -13.23 8.30
N GLN A 221 -10.05 -14.31 8.92
CA GLN A 221 -8.68 -14.42 9.42
C GLN A 221 -7.69 -14.86 8.33
N CYS A 222 -8.18 -15.34 7.19
CA CYS A 222 -7.35 -15.76 6.08
C CYS A 222 -6.46 -14.61 5.61
N TRP A 223 -5.18 -14.90 5.34
CA TRP A 223 -4.25 -13.92 4.79
C TRP A 223 -4.80 -13.24 3.52
N PHE A 224 -5.46 -13.98 2.63
CA PHE A 224 -6.05 -13.42 1.40
C PHE A 224 -7.30 -12.55 1.64
N ARG A 225 -7.81 -12.46 2.87
CA ARG A 225 -9.00 -11.69 3.20
C ARG A 225 -8.73 -10.46 4.05
N ARG A 226 -7.48 -10.18 4.40
CA ARG A 226 -7.11 -9.03 5.22
C ARG A 226 -6.85 -7.79 4.38
N ALA A 227 -7.28 -6.62 4.85
CA ALA A 227 -7.07 -5.35 4.15
C ALA A 227 -5.58 -4.98 4.12
N TRP A 228 -4.93 -5.06 5.29
CA TRP A 228 -3.51 -4.75 5.46
C TRP A 228 -2.60 -5.60 4.56
N THR A 229 -2.86 -6.90 4.45
CA THR A 229 -2.03 -7.81 3.64
C THR A 229 -2.03 -7.50 2.14
N LEU A 230 -3.00 -6.71 1.64
CA LEU A 230 -3.04 -6.33 0.22
C LEU A 230 -1.83 -5.46 -0.18
N GLN A 231 -1.26 -4.71 0.75
CA GLN A 231 -0.02 -3.97 0.52
C GLN A 231 1.26 -4.74 0.89
N GLU A 232 1.12 -5.95 1.45
CA GLU A 232 2.23 -6.74 2.01
C GLU A 232 2.75 -7.80 1.03
N ILE A 233 2.41 -7.66 -0.25
CA ILE A 233 2.68 -8.66 -1.29
C ILE A 233 4.17 -8.74 -1.63
N GLY A 234 4.84 -7.58 -1.66
CA GLY A 234 6.23 -7.44 -2.06
C GLY A 234 6.54 -7.88 -3.51
N LYS A 235 7.83 -8.06 -3.80
CA LYS A 235 8.34 -8.51 -5.11
C LYS A 235 8.36 -10.04 -5.20
N GLU A 236 8.87 -10.69 -4.16
CA GLU A 236 8.95 -12.14 -4.03
C GLU A 236 8.45 -12.54 -2.65
N ARG A 237 7.98 -13.78 -2.51
CA ARG A 237 7.44 -14.29 -1.24
C ARG A 237 8.11 -15.62 -0.88
N VAL A 238 8.52 -15.73 0.37
CA VAL A 238 8.91 -16.98 1.02
C VAL A 238 7.77 -17.35 1.95
N ILE A 239 7.16 -18.51 1.76
CA ILE A 239 6.09 -18.96 2.65
C ILE A 239 6.72 -19.62 3.87
N ALA A 240 6.45 -19.07 5.04
CA ALA A 240 6.94 -19.55 6.32
C ALA A 240 6.02 -20.63 6.90
N GLY A 241 6.57 -21.43 7.81
CA GLY A 241 5.88 -22.60 8.33
C GLY A 241 5.64 -23.70 7.29
N ASP A 242 6.33 -23.66 6.14
CA ASP A 242 6.24 -24.70 5.13
C ASP A 242 6.77 -26.03 5.67
N THR A 243 6.09 -27.11 5.35
CA THR A 243 6.44 -28.46 5.81
C THR A 243 6.40 -29.41 4.63
N PRO A 244 7.20 -30.48 4.57
CA PRO A 244 7.28 -31.37 3.40
C PRO A 244 5.94 -31.96 2.93
N ASP A 245 4.99 -32.14 3.85
CA ASP A 245 3.63 -32.65 3.58
C ASP A 245 2.59 -31.53 3.44
N GLY A 246 3.05 -30.27 3.37
CA GLY A 246 2.23 -29.06 3.33
C GLY A 246 1.60 -28.80 1.96
N PRO A 247 0.65 -27.85 1.88
CA PRO A 247 -0.13 -27.59 0.67
C PRO A 247 0.70 -27.05 -0.51
N LEU A 248 1.91 -26.54 -0.25
CA LEU A 248 2.83 -26.09 -1.31
C LEU A 248 3.45 -27.24 -2.10
N HIS A 249 3.61 -28.41 -1.49
CA HIS A 249 4.19 -29.59 -2.13
C HIS A 249 3.13 -30.55 -2.69
N ALA A 250 1.86 -30.16 -2.67
CA ALA A 250 0.77 -30.94 -3.25
C ALA A 250 1.02 -31.20 -4.74
N LYS A 251 0.83 -32.45 -5.17
CA LYS A 251 1.06 -32.87 -6.56
C LYS A 251 0.06 -32.17 -7.49
N CYS A 252 0.58 -31.64 -8.59
CA CYS A 252 -0.19 -31.07 -9.68
C CYS A 252 0.00 -31.96 -10.92
N ASN A 253 -1.07 -32.62 -11.35
CA ASN A 253 -1.07 -33.48 -12.54
C ASN A 253 -1.85 -32.75 -13.64
N ASP A 254 -1.20 -32.46 -14.77
CA ASP A 254 -1.81 -31.76 -15.92
C ASP A 254 -2.49 -30.42 -15.56
N GLY A 255 -1.90 -29.67 -14.62
CA GLY A 255 -2.44 -28.38 -14.18
C GLY A 255 -3.61 -28.47 -13.18
N LYS A 256 -3.94 -29.67 -12.69
CA LYS A 256 -4.97 -29.90 -11.68
C LYS A 256 -4.37 -30.46 -10.40
N TYR A 257 -4.74 -29.84 -9.28
CA TYR A 257 -4.45 -30.37 -7.95
C TYR A 257 -5.48 -31.43 -7.57
N GLU A 258 -5.13 -32.26 -6.59
CA GLU A 258 -5.98 -33.35 -6.08
C GLU A 258 -7.35 -32.85 -5.58
N THR A 259 -7.39 -31.65 -5.01
CA THR A 259 -8.63 -31.05 -4.49
C THR A 259 -8.90 -29.68 -5.11
N GLU A 260 -10.19 -29.32 -5.15
CA GLU A 260 -10.62 -27.98 -5.54
C GLU A 260 -10.04 -26.92 -4.59
N LEU A 261 -9.99 -27.22 -3.28
CA LEU A 261 -9.41 -26.35 -2.26
C LEU A 261 -7.94 -26.01 -2.55
N LEU A 262 -7.12 -27.01 -2.90
CA LEU A 262 -5.73 -26.80 -3.30
C LEU A 262 -5.64 -25.97 -4.58
N THR A 263 -6.50 -26.24 -5.56
CA THR A 263 -6.55 -25.47 -6.81
C THR A 263 -6.86 -24.00 -6.54
N ARG A 264 -7.81 -23.72 -5.65
CA ARG A 264 -8.17 -22.35 -5.24
C ARG A 264 -7.05 -21.67 -4.46
N PHE A 265 -6.38 -22.39 -3.55
CA PHE A 265 -5.23 -21.89 -2.80
C PHE A 265 -4.08 -21.45 -3.71
N HIS A 266 -3.65 -22.33 -4.63
CA HIS A 266 -2.56 -22.03 -5.56
C HIS A 266 -2.93 -20.88 -6.53
N LYS A 267 -4.20 -20.83 -6.98
CA LYS A 267 -4.70 -19.71 -7.79
C LYS A 267 -4.64 -18.37 -7.06
N GLN A 268 -5.07 -18.32 -5.79
CA GLN A 268 -4.99 -17.09 -4.98
C GLN A 268 -3.54 -16.67 -4.74
N LEU A 269 -2.66 -17.65 -4.45
CA LEU A 269 -1.24 -17.39 -4.26
C LEU A 269 -0.62 -16.75 -5.52
N GLN A 270 -0.95 -17.25 -6.72
CA GLN A 270 -0.45 -16.71 -7.98
C GLN A 270 -1.07 -15.34 -8.34
N TYR A 271 -2.39 -15.18 -8.19
CA TYR A 271 -3.13 -13.96 -8.58
C TYR A 271 -2.68 -12.71 -7.80
N THR A 272 -2.15 -12.91 -6.59
CA THR A 272 -1.67 -11.81 -5.76
C THR A 272 -0.45 -11.08 -6.38
N CYS A 273 0.18 -11.59 -7.44
CA CYS A 273 1.26 -10.88 -8.16
C CYS A 273 0.71 -9.93 -9.24
N GLY A 274 0.88 -8.60 -9.09
CA GLY A 274 0.75 -7.65 -10.20
C GLY A 274 -0.49 -6.75 -10.22
N LEU A 275 -0.91 -6.22 -9.07
CA LEU A 275 -1.95 -5.19 -9.00
C LEU A 275 -1.42 -3.82 -9.45
N PHE A 276 -1.59 -3.50 -10.74
CA PHE A 276 -1.16 -2.22 -11.34
C PHE A 276 -2.31 -1.27 -11.69
N TRP A 277 -3.55 -1.75 -11.63
CA TRP A 277 -4.74 -1.02 -12.09
C TRP A 277 -5.70 -0.78 -10.94
N MET A 278 -6.27 0.42 -10.88
CA MET A 278 -7.18 0.85 -9.83
C MET A 278 -8.43 -0.04 -9.75
N HIS A 279 -8.94 -0.53 -10.90
CA HIS A 279 -10.02 -1.52 -10.96
C HIS A 279 -9.67 -2.77 -10.14
N ASP A 280 -8.49 -3.34 -10.39
CA ASP A 280 -8.05 -4.59 -9.75
C ASP A 280 -7.78 -4.36 -8.26
N VAL A 281 -7.16 -3.23 -7.91
CA VAL A 281 -6.90 -2.80 -6.53
C VAL A 281 -8.20 -2.64 -5.73
N LEU A 282 -9.19 -1.91 -6.24
CA LEU A 282 -10.49 -1.76 -5.57
C LEU A 282 -11.26 -3.08 -5.54
N GLY A 283 -11.23 -3.84 -6.62
CA GLY A 283 -11.86 -5.16 -6.72
C GLY A 283 -11.34 -6.12 -5.65
N GLU A 284 -10.04 -6.11 -5.40
CA GLU A 284 -9.44 -6.88 -4.30
C GLU A 284 -9.79 -6.31 -2.93
N MET A 285 -9.68 -4.99 -2.73
CA MET A 285 -9.99 -4.35 -1.44
C MET A 285 -11.46 -4.56 -1.00
N ARG A 286 -12.40 -4.67 -1.95
CA ARG A 286 -13.80 -5.03 -1.69
C ARG A 286 -13.96 -6.38 -0.99
N LYS A 287 -13.12 -7.36 -1.33
CA LYS A 287 -13.14 -8.72 -0.77
C LYS A 287 -12.47 -8.80 0.60
N ARG A 288 -11.71 -7.75 0.98
CA ARG A 288 -10.95 -7.71 2.23
C ARG A 288 -11.81 -7.28 3.42
N VAL A 289 -11.32 -7.61 4.62
CA VAL A 289 -11.89 -7.29 5.93
C VAL A 289 -10.85 -6.52 6.72
N SER A 290 -11.33 -5.58 7.53
CA SER A 290 -10.52 -4.80 8.47
C SER A 290 -11.24 -4.65 9.79
N THR A 291 -10.49 -4.42 10.86
CA THR A 291 -11.06 -4.15 12.19
C THR A 291 -11.53 -2.71 12.29
N ASN A 292 -10.72 -1.76 11.84
CA ASN A 292 -11.18 -0.39 11.61
C ASN A 292 -11.48 -0.22 10.11
N PRO A 293 -12.68 0.25 9.72
CA PRO A 293 -13.00 0.53 8.32
C PRO A 293 -11.99 1.45 7.61
N VAL A 294 -11.38 2.41 8.33
CA VAL A 294 -10.37 3.34 7.78
C VAL A 294 -9.11 2.62 7.29
N ASP A 295 -8.79 1.45 7.87
CA ASP A 295 -7.64 0.63 7.48
C ASP A 295 -7.68 0.21 6.01
N LYS A 296 -8.89 0.02 5.44
CA LYS A 296 -9.02 -0.27 4.01
C LYS A 296 -8.48 0.87 3.16
N ILE A 297 -8.72 2.11 3.57
CA ILE A 297 -8.25 3.29 2.83
C ILE A 297 -6.74 3.46 3.05
N ALA A 298 -6.26 3.31 4.28
CA ALA A 298 -4.83 3.38 4.58
C ALA A 298 -4.02 2.31 3.83
N GLY A 299 -4.55 1.09 3.72
CA GLY A 299 -3.95 -0.01 2.96
C GLY A 299 -3.85 0.20 1.45
N LEU A 300 -4.57 1.18 0.89
CA LEU A 300 -4.48 1.54 -0.53
C LEU A 300 -3.33 2.51 -0.83
N ALA A 301 -2.83 3.24 0.16
CA ALA A 301 -1.89 4.35 -0.04
C ALA A 301 -0.57 3.91 -0.71
N SER A 302 -0.09 2.71 -0.37
CA SER A 302 1.13 2.17 -0.96
C SER A 302 0.92 1.58 -2.37
N LEU A 303 -0.31 1.19 -2.71
CA LEU A 303 -0.68 0.63 -4.01
C LEU A 303 -0.87 1.72 -5.07
N THR A 304 -1.19 2.95 -4.68
CA THR A 304 -1.41 4.09 -5.60
C THR A 304 -0.14 4.86 -5.98
N GLU A 305 1.04 4.36 -5.57
CA GLU A 305 2.38 4.90 -5.89
C GLU A 305 2.51 6.42 -5.72
N SER A 306 1.90 6.96 -4.68
CA SER A 306 1.94 8.39 -4.41
C SER A 306 3.28 8.81 -3.82
N LYS A 307 3.79 10.00 -4.18
CA LYS A 307 4.98 10.59 -3.53
C LYS A 307 4.69 11.03 -2.09
N SER A 308 3.48 11.51 -1.85
CA SER A 308 2.95 11.85 -0.54
C SER A 308 1.70 11.04 -0.24
N ILE A 309 1.38 10.82 1.03
CA ILE A 309 0.21 10.03 1.45
C ILE A 309 -0.49 10.70 2.64
N PRO A 310 -1.80 10.51 2.85
CA PRO A 310 -2.49 11.11 3.98
C PRO A 310 -2.01 10.51 5.31
N ALA A 311 -2.00 11.34 6.36
CA ALA A 311 -1.79 10.88 7.72
C ALA A 311 -2.96 9.98 8.19
N TYR A 312 -2.65 9.01 9.06
CA TYR A 312 -3.66 8.10 9.60
C TYR A 312 -4.33 8.67 10.85
N TYR A 313 -5.66 8.62 10.87
CA TYR A 313 -6.48 8.97 12.02
C TYR A 313 -7.55 7.89 12.19
N GLU A 314 -7.49 7.14 13.29
CA GLU A 314 -8.43 6.05 13.58
C GLU A 314 -9.89 6.50 13.57
N SER A 315 -10.15 7.75 13.97
CA SER A 315 -11.48 8.35 14.07
C SER A 315 -11.92 9.09 12.81
N ALA A 316 -11.16 9.04 11.72
CA ALA A 316 -11.53 9.72 10.48
C ALA A 316 -12.81 9.11 9.90
N SER A 317 -13.66 9.96 9.30
CA SER A 317 -14.73 9.44 8.46
C SER A 317 -14.14 8.82 7.20
N LEU A 318 -14.76 7.75 6.71
CA LEU A 318 -14.31 7.04 5.53
C LEU A 318 -14.20 7.96 4.30
N GLU A 319 -15.19 8.84 4.09
CA GLU A 319 -15.15 9.76 2.96
C GLU A 319 -14.03 10.80 3.08
N HIS A 320 -13.74 11.28 4.29
CA HIS A 320 -12.64 12.22 4.50
C HIS A 320 -11.28 11.56 4.23
N ALA A 321 -11.08 10.35 4.76
CA ALA A 321 -9.86 9.58 4.50
C ALA A 321 -9.71 9.24 3.01
N TRP A 322 -10.80 8.85 2.34
CA TRP A 322 -10.81 8.55 0.91
C TRP A 322 -10.48 9.78 0.08
N THR A 323 -11.10 10.93 0.39
CA THR A 323 -10.81 12.21 -0.26
C THR A 323 -9.33 12.58 -0.11
N ALA A 324 -8.78 12.47 1.10
CA ALA A 324 -7.37 12.78 1.36
C ALA A 324 -6.42 11.85 0.59
N LEU A 325 -6.78 10.56 0.47
CA LEU A 325 -6.04 9.60 -0.34
C LEU A 325 -6.10 9.98 -1.82
N VAL A 326 -7.29 10.19 -2.39
CA VAL A 326 -7.47 10.55 -3.81
C VAL A 326 -6.67 11.81 -4.15
N ASN A 327 -6.70 12.84 -3.31
CA ASN A 327 -5.94 14.07 -3.52
C ASN A 327 -4.43 13.82 -3.56
N SER A 328 -3.95 12.78 -2.89
CA SER A 328 -2.53 12.39 -2.86
C SER A 328 -2.18 11.35 -3.93
N MET A 329 -3.16 10.74 -4.60
CA MET A 329 -2.93 9.69 -5.61
C MET A 329 -2.13 10.22 -6.81
N ARG A 330 -1.23 9.37 -7.32
CA ARG A 330 -0.53 9.63 -8.58
C ARG A 330 -1.56 9.91 -9.68
N LYS A 331 -1.25 10.89 -10.54
CA LYS A 331 -2.16 11.44 -11.55
C LYS A 331 -2.80 10.41 -12.51
N SER A 332 -2.10 9.30 -12.78
CA SER A 332 -2.61 8.18 -13.57
C SER A 332 -3.70 7.38 -12.85
N TYR A 333 -3.59 7.17 -11.54
CA TYR A 333 -4.61 6.51 -10.74
C TYR A 333 -5.87 7.38 -10.59
N ARG A 334 -5.70 8.70 -10.52
CA ARG A 334 -6.83 9.65 -10.57
C ARG A 334 -7.55 9.61 -11.91
N ALA A 335 -6.83 9.57 -13.03
CA ALA A 335 -7.43 9.39 -14.36
C ALA A 335 -8.20 8.07 -14.47
N GLN A 336 -7.66 6.98 -13.91
CA GLN A 336 -8.40 5.73 -13.82
C GLN A 336 -9.70 5.91 -13.02
N LEU A 337 -9.66 6.50 -11.82
CA LEU A 337 -10.88 6.78 -11.02
C LEU A 337 -11.93 7.60 -11.79
N PHE A 338 -11.49 8.57 -12.60
CA PHE A 338 -12.38 9.38 -13.44
C PHE A 338 -13.19 8.53 -14.43
N LEU A 339 -12.63 7.42 -14.91
CA LEU A 339 -13.23 6.52 -15.89
C LEU A 339 -13.89 5.27 -15.27
N LEU A 340 -13.46 4.86 -14.08
CA LEU A 340 -13.85 3.59 -13.46
C LEU A 340 -15.33 3.50 -13.10
N CYS A 341 -15.93 4.59 -12.60
CA CYS A 341 -17.32 4.59 -12.16
C CYS A 341 -18.23 5.16 -13.25
N PRO A 342 -19.24 4.44 -13.73
CA PRO A 342 -20.19 5.00 -14.71
C PRO A 342 -21.02 6.15 -14.15
N GLU A 343 -21.38 6.08 -12.87
CA GLU A 343 -22.15 7.12 -12.21
C GLU A 343 -21.25 8.32 -11.89
N PRO A 344 -21.77 9.55 -11.93
CA PRO A 344 -21.07 10.69 -11.34
C PRO A 344 -20.95 10.48 -9.82
N GLY A 345 -19.94 11.11 -9.23
CA GLY A 345 -19.77 11.17 -7.79
C GLY A 345 -21.05 11.66 -7.11
N ASP A 346 -21.46 10.96 -6.06
CA ASP A 346 -22.60 11.35 -5.22
C ASP A 346 -22.23 12.42 -4.16
N ARG A 347 -20.97 12.87 -4.17
CA ARG A 347 -20.41 13.92 -3.32
C ARG A 347 -19.58 14.88 -4.18
N SER A 348 -19.25 16.04 -3.62
CA SER A 348 -18.34 16.99 -4.28
C SER A 348 -16.88 16.56 -4.08
N PRO A 349 -16.04 16.55 -5.13
CA PRO A 349 -16.36 16.80 -6.54
C PRO A 349 -16.95 15.57 -7.26
N LYS A 350 -17.84 15.79 -8.23
CA LYS A 350 -18.61 14.75 -8.94
C LYS A 350 -17.80 13.97 -9.98
N TRP A 351 -16.63 14.44 -10.37
CA TRP A 351 -15.79 13.72 -11.33
C TRP A 351 -15.32 12.35 -10.79
N ARG A 352 -15.15 12.21 -9.47
CA ARG A 352 -14.67 10.98 -8.82
C ARG A 352 -15.77 10.29 -8.01
N PRO A 353 -15.69 8.96 -7.82
CA PRO A 353 -16.59 8.26 -6.92
C PRO A 353 -16.31 8.63 -5.44
N SER A 354 -17.35 8.59 -4.61
CA SER A 354 -17.20 8.49 -3.16
C SER A 354 -16.63 7.14 -2.74
N TRP A 355 -16.22 7.01 -1.48
CA TRP A 355 -15.78 5.72 -0.95
C TRP A 355 -16.87 4.65 -1.06
N GLU A 356 -18.12 5.03 -0.81
CA GLU A 356 -19.27 4.13 -0.90
C GLU A 356 -19.47 3.64 -2.34
N GLN A 357 -19.45 4.54 -3.32
CA GLN A 357 -19.53 4.15 -4.74
C GLN A 357 -18.35 3.25 -5.14
N ALA A 358 -17.13 3.62 -4.74
CA ALA A 358 -15.91 2.84 -5.01
C ALA A 358 -15.93 1.43 -4.42
N MET A 359 -16.75 1.17 -3.40
CA MET A 359 -16.86 -0.14 -2.75
C MET A 359 -18.11 -0.94 -3.14
N THR A 360 -19.16 -0.29 -3.64
CA THR A 360 -20.47 -0.94 -3.87
C THR A 360 -20.90 -0.99 -5.33
N LYS A 361 -20.51 0.00 -6.14
CA LYS A 361 -20.98 0.11 -7.53
C LYS A 361 -20.16 -0.77 -8.48
N PRO A 362 -20.73 -1.26 -9.59
CA PRO A 362 -19.95 -1.88 -10.65
C PRO A 362 -18.85 -0.91 -11.14
N LEU A 363 -17.62 -1.41 -11.28
CA LEU A 363 -16.51 -0.64 -11.84
C LEU A 363 -16.21 -1.18 -13.23
N LEU A 364 -15.96 -0.27 -14.16
CA LEU A 364 -15.58 -0.59 -15.52
C LEU A 364 -14.10 -1.02 -15.53
N PRO A 365 -13.72 -2.13 -16.20
CA PRO A 365 -12.37 -2.69 -16.15
C PRO A 365 -11.40 -1.99 -17.13
N TYR A 366 -11.51 -0.67 -17.29
CA TYR A 366 -10.73 0.09 -18.28
C TYR A 366 -9.25 0.24 -17.90
N ARG A 367 -8.39 0.17 -18.92
CA ARG A 367 -6.93 0.28 -18.79
C ARG A 367 -6.40 1.34 -19.76
N ILE A 368 -6.20 2.55 -19.26
CA ILE A 368 -5.78 3.70 -20.08
C ILE A 368 -4.27 3.77 -20.31
N VAL A 369 -3.88 4.49 -21.36
CA VAL A 369 -2.47 4.83 -21.63
C VAL A 369 -1.96 5.81 -20.56
N TYR A 370 -0.73 5.61 -20.10
CA TYR A 370 -0.11 6.42 -19.03
C TYR A 370 0.02 7.93 -19.32
N SER A 371 -0.13 8.37 -20.57
CA SER A 371 -0.08 9.78 -20.97
C SER A 371 -1.28 10.59 -20.50
N GLU A 372 -2.40 9.92 -20.19
CA GLU A 372 -3.63 10.57 -19.77
C GLU A 372 -3.64 10.74 -18.24
N SER A 373 -3.79 11.99 -17.80
CA SER A 373 -3.71 12.32 -16.37
C SER A 373 -4.79 13.27 -15.89
N VAL A 374 -5.19 13.06 -14.64
CA VAL A 374 -5.90 14.05 -13.83
C VAL A 374 -4.87 14.65 -12.89
N ASP A 375 -4.49 15.89 -13.17
CA ASP A 375 -3.48 16.65 -12.46
C ASP A 375 -4.12 17.48 -11.33
N ARG A 376 -3.30 17.86 -10.36
CA ARG A 376 -3.67 18.70 -9.22
C ARG A 376 -2.42 19.40 -8.70
N ASP A 377 -2.57 20.65 -8.31
CA ASP A 377 -1.50 21.42 -7.69
C ASP A 377 -1.36 20.97 -6.23
N GLU A 378 -0.14 20.85 -5.74
CA GLU A 378 0.10 20.35 -4.38
C GLU A 378 -0.53 21.19 -3.27
N THR A 379 -0.85 22.46 -3.58
CA THR A 379 -1.50 23.44 -2.71
C THR A 379 -2.90 23.83 -3.18
N GLY A 380 -3.34 23.31 -4.32
CA GLY A 380 -4.61 23.67 -4.95
C GLY A 380 -5.74 22.71 -4.59
N ASP A 381 -6.96 23.23 -4.59
CA ASP A 381 -8.16 22.43 -4.37
C ASP A 381 -8.79 21.86 -5.65
N GLU A 382 -8.24 22.24 -6.81
CA GLU A 382 -8.77 21.91 -8.12
C GLU A 382 -8.03 20.75 -8.78
N ASP A 383 -8.81 19.82 -9.32
CA ASP A 383 -8.32 18.79 -10.23
C ASP A 383 -8.59 19.23 -11.67
N TRP A 384 -7.68 18.94 -12.60
CA TRP A 384 -7.89 19.22 -14.03
C TRP A 384 -7.31 18.13 -14.92
N CYS A 385 -7.79 18.08 -16.15
CA CYS A 385 -7.22 17.23 -17.18
C CYS A 385 -7.00 18.02 -18.47
N ASN A 386 -6.01 17.60 -19.25
CA ASN A 386 -5.93 17.93 -20.67
C ASN A 386 -6.45 16.72 -21.43
N ALA A 387 -7.48 16.91 -22.23
CA ALA A 387 -8.06 15.84 -23.03
C ALA A 387 -8.49 16.38 -24.38
N MET A 388 -8.44 15.51 -25.38
CA MET A 388 -9.13 15.78 -26.65
C MET A 388 -10.62 15.80 -26.37
N CYS A 389 -11.28 16.88 -26.74
CA CYS A 389 -12.69 17.07 -26.47
C CYS A 389 -13.47 17.48 -27.71
N ILE A 390 -14.75 17.14 -27.69
CA ILE A 390 -15.70 17.51 -28.73
C ILE A 390 -17.11 17.59 -28.15
N GLU A 391 -17.89 18.56 -28.63
CA GLU A 391 -19.28 18.75 -28.22
C GLU A 391 -20.21 18.18 -29.29
N GLY A 392 -21.27 17.51 -28.86
CA GLY A 392 -22.23 16.88 -29.76
C GLY A 392 -23.44 16.32 -29.04
N LEU A 393 -24.42 15.89 -29.83
CA LEU A 393 -25.68 15.35 -29.34
C LEU A 393 -25.55 13.84 -29.08
N VAL A 394 -25.87 13.39 -27.86
CA VAL A 394 -25.96 11.98 -27.51
C VAL A 394 -27.41 11.50 -27.65
N ARG A 395 -27.63 10.39 -28.35
CA ARG A 395 -28.94 9.74 -28.52
C ARG A 395 -28.88 8.24 -28.28
N GLY A 396 -30.02 7.64 -27.90
CA GLY A 396 -30.15 6.17 -27.77
C GLY A 396 -29.64 5.58 -26.45
N LEU A 397 -29.06 6.38 -25.55
CA LEU A 397 -28.53 5.91 -24.25
C LEU A 397 -29.43 6.23 -23.04
N ALA A 398 -30.64 6.75 -23.26
CA ALA A 398 -31.54 7.13 -22.17
C ALA A 398 -32.34 5.96 -21.60
N VAL A 399 -32.73 5.01 -22.46
CA VAL A 399 -33.54 3.85 -22.08
C VAL A 399 -32.64 2.76 -21.50
N VAL A 400 -33.03 2.22 -20.35
CA VAL A 400 -32.30 1.12 -19.70
C VAL A 400 -32.96 -0.21 -20.10
N GLU A 401 -32.41 -0.84 -21.12
CA GLU A 401 -32.67 -2.25 -21.44
C GLU A 401 -31.53 -3.10 -20.84
N GLY A 402 -31.79 -4.37 -20.50
CA GLY A 402 -30.77 -5.21 -19.89
C GLY A 402 -29.58 -5.44 -20.83
N GLY A 403 -28.35 -5.24 -20.34
CA GLY A 403 -27.12 -5.41 -21.13
C GLY A 403 -26.43 -4.08 -21.46
N ASP A 404 -25.60 -4.11 -22.49
CA ASP A 404 -24.92 -2.93 -23.02
C ASP A 404 -25.90 -2.07 -23.82
N ARG A 405 -25.77 -0.76 -23.71
CA ARG A 405 -26.67 0.19 -24.37
C ARG A 405 -25.95 0.88 -25.50
N HIS A 406 -26.53 0.83 -26.69
CA HIS A 406 -25.94 1.37 -27.91
C HIS A 406 -26.66 2.65 -28.31
N GLY A 407 -25.88 3.64 -28.69
CA GLY A 407 -26.37 4.94 -29.09
C GLY A 407 -25.48 5.58 -30.14
N GLU A 408 -25.80 6.83 -30.46
CA GLU A 408 -25.06 7.61 -31.42
C GLU A 408 -24.62 8.93 -30.79
N PHE A 409 -23.40 9.35 -31.13
CA PHE A 409 -22.90 10.69 -30.89
C PHE A 409 -22.84 11.44 -32.21
N ILE A 410 -23.56 12.56 -32.28
CA ILE A 410 -23.75 13.32 -33.51
C ILE A 410 -23.05 14.67 -33.36
N VAL A 411 -22.13 14.97 -34.28
CA VAL A 411 -21.35 16.22 -34.28
C VAL A 411 -21.56 16.92 -35.61
N GLU A 412 -21.64 18.25 -35.56
CA GLU A 412 -21.57 19.10 -36.73
C GLU A 412 -20.15 19.66 -36.85
N HIS A 413 -19.46 19.32 -37.94
CA HIS A 413 -18.08 19.70 -38.21
C HIS A 413 -17.96 20.15 -39.67
N HIS A 414 -17.55 21.40 -39.91
CA HIS A 414 -17.43 21.99 -41.24
C HIS A 414 -18.70 21.86 -42.13
N ASP A 415 -19.88 22.11 -41.55
CA ASP A 415 -21.20 21.96 -42.20
C ASP A 415 -21.55 20.51 -42.61
N GLU A 416 -20.78 19.52 -42.17
CA GLU A 416 -21.07 18.09 -42.30
C GLU A 416 -21.50 17.49 -40.95
N ILE A 417 -22.46 16.56 -41.01
CA ILE A 417 -22.94 15.84 -39.82
C ILE A 417 -22.24 14.49 -39.75
N GLU A 418 -21.34 14.35 -38.79
CA GLU A 418 -20.67 13.10 -38.47
C GLU A 418 -21.42 12.35 -37.37
N ARG A 419 -21.48 11.02 -37.49
CA ARG A 419 -22.13 10.14 -36.52
C ARG A 419 -21.16 9.07 -36.07
N PHE A 420 -21.03 8.92 -34.76
CA PHE A 420 -20.18 7.92 -34.13
C PHE A 420 -21.03 6.98 -33.29
N GLU A 421 -20.81 5.68 -33.46
CA GLU A 421 -21.39 4.67 -32.58
C GLU A 421 -20.72 4.77 -31.20
N ILE A 422 -21.56 4.81 -30.16
CA ILE A 422 -21.13 4.82 -28.76
C ILE A 422 -21.85 3.72 -27.99
N THR A 423 -21.14 3.10 -27.05
CA THR A 423 -21.69 2.03 -26.22
C THR A 423 -21.50 2.35 -24.74
N ALA A 424 -22.57 2.26 -23.96
CA ALA A 424 -22.51 2.31 -22.51
C ALA A 424 -22.59 0.88 -21.95
N ALA A 425 -21.44 0.32 -21.57
CA ALA A 425 -21.32 -1.01 -20.94
C ALA A 425 -21.77 -1.01 -19.46
N HIS A 426 -22.86 -0.32 -19.16
CA HIS A 426 -23.43 -0.13 -17.83
C HIS A 426 -24.90 0.31 -17.88
N THR A 427 -25.60 0.16 -16.76
CA THR A 427 -27.04 0.44 -16.65
C THR A 427 -27.40 1.88 -16.28
N TYR A 428 -26.42 2.72 -15.92
CA TYR A 428 -26.69 4.13 -15.56
C TYR A 428 -27.17 4.97 -16.75
N PRO A 429 -28.40 5.51 -16.76
CA PRO A 429 -28.97 6.20 -17.91
C PRO A 429 -28.22 7.48 -18.29
N ILE A 430 -28.07 7.73 -19.59
CA ILE A 430 -27.51 8.96 -20.14
C ILE A 430 -28.63 9.60 -20.96
N PRO A 431 -29.31 10.64 -20.45
CA PRO A 431 -30.38 11.31 -21.18
C PRO A 431 -29.94 11.79 -22.56
N GLU A 432 -30.88 11.94 -23.48
CA GLU A 432 -30.56 12.57 -24.77
C GLU A 432 -30.39 14.07 -24.56
N ASP A 433 -29.19 14.56 -24.83
CA ASP A 433 -28.81 15.97 -24.63
C ASP A 433 -27.50 16.24 -25.38
N THR A 434 -27.13 17.51 -25.45
CA THR A 434 -25.81 17.92 -25.91
C THR A 434 -24.80 17.76 -24.76
N TYR A 435 -23.71 17.05 -25.03
CA TYR A 435 -22.63 16.82 -24.08
C TYR A 435 -21.27 17.09 -24.71
N THR A 436 -20.30 17.29 -23.84
CA THR A 436 -18.88 17.25 -24.18
C THR A 436 -18.34 15.86 -23.89
N LEU A 437 -17.73 15.23 -24.89
CA LEU A 437 -16.96 14.01 -24.72
C LEU A 437 -15.49 14.37 -24.51
N LEU A 438 -14.88 13.82 -23.46
CA LEU A 438 -13.43 13.82 -23.26
C LEU A 438 -12.90 12.45 -23.66
N TYR A 439 -12.03 12.41 -24.66
CA TYR A 439 -11.55 11.18 -25.27
C TYR A 439 -10.27 10.65 -24.59
N TYR A 440 -10.26 9.35 -24.31
CA TYR A 440 -9.17 8.61 -23.67
C TYR A 440 -8.86 7.33 -24.46
N ILE A 441 -7.58 7.09 -24.73
CA ILE A 441 -7.08 5.91 -25.43
C ILE A 441 -6.95 4.75 -24.43
N CYS A 442 -7.65 3.67 -24.73
CA CYS A 442 -7.54 2.43 -23.95
C CYS A 442 -6.43 1.54 -24.53
N LEU A 443 -5.61 0.95 -23.66
CA LEU A 443 -4.58 -0.01 -24.04
C LEU A 443 -5.16 -1.36 -24.49
N THR A 444 -6.34 -1.70 -23.97
CA THR A 444 -6.98 -2.99 -24.21
C THR A 444 -8.47 -2.78 -24.46
N GLY A 445 -8.89 -2.83 -25.73
CA GLY A 445 -10.30 -2.75 -26.12
C GLY A 445 -10.67 -1.43 -26.82
N PRO A 446 -11.96 -1.04 -26.80
CA PRO A 446 -12.42 0.21 -27.40
C PRO A 446 -11.84 1.43 -26.68
N ASN A 447 -11.80 2.56 -27.39
CA ASN A 447 -11.46 3.84 -26.77
C ASN A 447 -12.59 4.26 -25.83
N VAL A 448 -12.25 5.03 -24.80
CA VAL A 448 -13.19 5.38 -23.74
C VAL A 448 -13.37 6.90 -23.75
N CYS A 449 -14.61 7.35 -23.61
CA CYS A 449 -14.94 8.75 -23.50
C CYS A 449 -15.63 9.02 -22.16
N VAL A 450 -15.22 10.08 -21.46
CA VAL A 450 -16.02 10.63 -20.36
C VAL A 450 -17.06 11.57 -20.95
N VAL A 451 -18.33 11.27 -20.70
CA VAL A 451 -19.46 12.13 -21.05
C VAL A 451 -19.67 13.14 -19.94
N GLY A 452 -19.75 14.42 -20.26
CA GLY A 452 -20.04 15.44 -19.26
C GLY A 452 -20.55 16.75 -19.85
N ARG A 453 -20.82 17.69 -18.95
CA ARG A 453 -21.26 19.03 -19.30
C ARG A 453 -20.10 20.01 -19.17
N SER A 454 -19.78 20.69 -20.26
CA SER A 454 -18.92 21.86 -20.24
C SER A 454 -19.69 23.05 -19.64
N LEU A 455 -19.11 23.68 -18.63
CA LEU A 455 -19.67 24.79 -17.90
C LEU A 455 -18.78 26.05 -18.06
N PRO A 456 -19.33 27.26 -17.83
CA PRO A 456 -18.57 28.49 -17.89
C PRO A 456 -17.28 28.42 -17.05
N GLY A 457 -16.21 29.00 -17.59
CA GLY A 457 -14.89 28.98 -16.95
C GLY A 457 -14.11 27.68 -17.14
N ARG A 458 -14.40 26.91 -18.22
CA ARG A 458 -13.72 25.64 -18.55
C ARG A 458 -13.85 24.60 -17.43
N ARG A 459 -15.04 24.53 -16.83
CA ARG A 459 -15.35 23.54 -15.80
C ARG A 459 -16.08 22.37 -16.45
N PHE A 460 -15.76 21.15 -16.03
CA PHE A 460 -16.35 19.94 -16.59
C PHE A 460 -17.04 19.14 -15.49
N GLU A 461 -18.36 18.99 -15.59
CA GLU A 461 -19.14 18.13 -14.71
C GLU A 461 -19.35 16.78 -15.38
N LYS A 462 -18.83 15.71 -14.77
CA LYS A 462 -19.02 14.35 -15.26
C LYS A 462 -20.50 13.96 -15.22
N VAL A 463 -20.97 13.32 -16.28
CA VAL A 463 -22.28 12.68 -16.37
C VAL A 463 -22.14 11.16 -16.39
N SER A 464 -21.29 10.62 -17.27
CA SER A 464 -21.05 9.18 -17.35
C SER A 464 -19.83 8.83 -18.20
N VAL A 465 -19.69 7.56 -18.62
CA VAL A 465 -18.56 7.05 -19.42
C VAL A 465 -19.08 6.14 -20.53
N VAL A 466 -18.57 6.27 -21.74
CA VAL A 466 -18.96 5.44 -22.90
C VAL A 466 -17.74 4.92 -23.65
N GLU A 467 -17.94 3.88 -24.44
CA GLU A 467 -16.95 3.28 -25.32
C GLU A 467 -17.20 3.71 -26.77
N THR A 468 -16.13 3.81 -27.56
CA THR A 468 -16.20 4.05 -29.00
C THR A 468 -15.11 3.27 -29.76
N PHE A 469 -15.45 2.79 -30.95
CA PHE A 469 -14.57 1.93 -31.78
C PHE A 469 -13.88 2.68 -32.94
N GLY A 470 -14.13 3.99 -33.10
CA GLY A 470 -13.57 4.81 -34.18
C GLY A 470 -12.44 5.73 -33.73
N GLN A 471 -11.43 5.93 -34.59
CA GLN A 471 -10.40 6.97 -34.41
C GLN A 471 -10.84 8.35 -34.87
N GLY A 472 -11.92 8.45 -35.66
CA GLY A 472 -12.38 9.72 -36.24
C GLY A 472 -12.65 10.81 -35.19
N LEU A 473 -13.18 10.45 -34.02
CA LEU A 473 -13.38 11.37 -32.89
C LEU A 473 -12.10 12.08 -32.44
N PHE A 474 -10.95 11.40 -32.51
CA PHE A 474 -9.66 11.99 -32.16
C PHE A 474 -9.20 13.00 -33.22
N GLU A 475 -9.51 12.76 -34.49
CA GLU A 475 -9.07 13.60 -35.62
C GLU A 475 -9.83 14.94 -35.69
N ILE A 476 -11.11 14.94 -35.34
CA ILE A 476 -11.96 16.14 -35.33
C ILE A 476 -12.00 16.87 -33.98
N GLY A 477 -11.54 16.20 -32.91
CA GLY A 477 -11.48 16.79 -31.58
C GLY A 477 -10.42 17.89 -31.47
N HIS A 478 -10.52 18.68 -30.40
CA HIS A 478 -9.49 19.67 -30.05
C HIS A 478 -9.03 19.47 -28.62
N GLU A 479 -7.74 19.68 -28.38
CA GLU A 479 -7.18 19.57 -27.03
C GLU A 479 -7.64 20.75 -26.19
N HIS A 480 -8.23 20.46 -25.02
CA HIS A 480 -8.63 21.48 -24.08
C HIS A 480 -8.29 21.09 -22.64
N ARG A 481 -8.04 22.11 -21.82
CA ARG A 481 -7.86 21.96 -20.38
C ARG A 481 -9.18 22.24 -19.66
N TYR A 482 -9.64 21.28 -18.87
CA TYR A 482 -10.84 21.42 -18.03
C TYR A 482 -10.52 21.28 -16.55
N THR A 483 -11.07 22.15 -15.72
CA THR A 483 -11.16 21.94 -14.27
C THR A 483 -12.32 20.99 -14.00
N LEU A 484 -12.04 19.86 -13.36
CA LEU A 484 -13.01 18.81 -13.05
C LEU A 484 -13.78 19.14 -11.77
N ILE A 485 -15.10 18.99 -11.79
CA ILE A 485 -15.96 19.36 -10.65
C ILE A 485 -16.86 18.25 -10.16
#